data_AF-A0A2G9V184-F1
#
_entry.id   AF-A0A2G9V184-F1
#
_cell.length_a   1.000
_cell.length_b   1.000
_cell.length_c   1.000
_cell.angle_alpha   90.00
_cell.angle_beta   90.00
_cell.angle_gamma   90.00
#
_symmetry.space_group_name_H-M   'P 1'
#
loop_
_entity.id
_entity.type
_entity.pdbx_description
1 polymer ?
#
loop_
_entity_poly.entity_id
_entity_poly.type
_entity_poly.pdbx_seq_one_letter_code
_entity_poly.pdbx_strand_id
1 'polypeptide(L)' 'MEENWPTIRQDGRGRWEFNMTAAKNGLKDDLSVLYETVVKTPYLAHFTQDDAEALMQVCVAYGREFQDYIDYKSASFPS' A
#
# COMPACT_ATOMS: atom_id res chain seq x y z
N MET A 1 17.00 16.41 -3.41
CA MET A 1 16.11 16.31 -2.23
C MET A 1 15.88 14.82 -2.05
N GLU A 2 16.36 14.23 -0.95
CA GLU A 2 16.16 12.81 -0.68
C GLU A 2 14.69 12.58 -0.38
N GLU A 3 14.01 11.85 -1.26
CA GLU A 3 12.65 11.38 -1.04
C GLU A 3 12.76 10.22 -0.04
N ASN A 4 12.65 10.57 1.24
CA ASN A 4 12.69 9.62 2.33
C ASN A 4 11.33 8.92 2.38
N TRP A 5 11.23 7.68 1.88
CA TRP A 5 10.06 6.83 2.15
C TRP A 5 10.04 6.53 3.65
N PRO A 6 9.14 7.15 4.45
CA PRO A 6 9.22 7.07 5.92
C PRO A 6 8.98 5.64 6.44
N THR A 7 8.55 4.74 5.57
CA THR A 7 8.03 3.41 5.88
C THR A 7 9.04 2.29 5.65
N ILE A 8 10.02 2.45 4.76
CA ILE A 8 11.02 1.42 4.46
C ILE A 8 12.40 2.07 4.45
N ARG A 9 13.30 1.61 5.32
CA ARG A 9 14.71 2.04 5.33
C ARG A 9 15.65 0.84 5.36
N GLN A 10 16.86 1.01 4.85
CA GLN A 10 17.91 0.01 5.00
C GLN A 10 18.67 0.25 6.32
N ASP A 11 18.87 -0.78 7.13
CA ASP A 11 19.73 -0.70 8.31
C ASP A 11 21.21 -0.64 7.91
N GLY A 12 22.09 -0.30 8.86
CA GLY A 12 23.55 -0.26 8.62
C GLY A 12 24.19 -1.62 8.28
N ARG A 13 23.39 -2.68 8.14
CA ARG A 13 23.79 -4.04 7.74
C ARG A 13 23.17 -4.45 6.40
N GLY A 14 22.52 -3.54 5.69
CA GLY A 14 21.91 -3.79 4.38
C GLY A 14 20.54 -4.46 4.43
N ARG A 15 19.93 -4.65 5.61
CA ARG A 15 18.60 -5.27 5.73
C ARG A 15 17.51 -4.22 5.62
N TRP A 16 16.42 -4.58 4.97
CA TRP A 16 15.23 -3.72 4.87
C TRP A 16 14.41 -3.79 6.17
N GLU A 17 14.20 -2.64 6.80
CA GLU A 17 13.34 -2.48 7.95
C GLU A 17 12.06 -1.73 7.56
N PHE A 18 10.92 -2.37 7.83
CA PHE A 18 9.60 -1.75 7.69
C PHE A 18 9.24 -1.00 8.98
N ASN A 19 9.08 0.32 8.87
CA ASN A 19 8.60 1.14 9.96
C ASN A 19 7.08 1.08 10.04
N MET A 20 6.57 0.10 10.79
CA MET A 20 5.14 -0.13 11.02
C MET A 20 4.43 1.11 11.59
N THR A 21 5.10 1.89 12.44
CA THR A 21 4.52 3.11 13.02
C THR A 21 4.34 4.22 11.98
N ALA A 22 5.34 4.43 11.12
CA ALA A 22 5.22 5.38 10.01
C ALA A 22 4.17 4.93 8.99
N ALA A 23 4.07 3.61 8.73
CA ALA A 23 3.05 3.05 7.85
C ALA A 23 1.65 3.36 8.34
N LYS A 24 1.38 3.05 9.61
CA LYS A 24 0.08 3.28 10.25
C LYS A 24 -0.31 4.75 10.31
N ASN A 25 0.65 5.64 10.54
CA ASN A 25 0.39 7.08 10.58
C ASN A 25 0.19 7.68 9.18
N GLY A 26 0.71 7.04 8.13
CA GLY A 26 0.51 7.45 6.74
C GLY A 26 -0.73 6.83 6.08
N LEU A 27 -1.22 5.70 6.60
CA LEU A 27 -2.48 5.09 6.20
C LEU A 27 -3.64 5.90 6.77
N LYS A 28 -4.48 6.42 5.87
CA LYS A 28 -5.65 7.21 6.25
C LYS A 28 -6.82 6.32 6.70
N ASP A 29 -6.90 5.11 6.15
CA ASP A 29 -7.96 4.13 6.35
C ASP A 29 -7.38 2.70 6.36
N ASP A 30 -8.03 1.78 7.09
CA ASP A 30 -7.73 0.35 7.05
C ASP A 30 -8.17 -0.28 5.71
N LEU A 31 -7.53 -1.37 5.29
CA LEU A 31 -7.86 -2.04 4.02
C LEU A 31 -9.34 -2.46 3.95
N SER A 32 -9.92 -2.92 5.06
CA SER A 32 -11.35 -3.26 5.15
C SER A 32 -12.26 -2.07 4.87
N VAL A 33 -11.94 -0.91 5.47
CA VAL A 33 -12.69 0.34 5.27
C VAL A 33 -12.59 0.79 3.81
N LEU A 34 -11.39 0.76 3.25
CA LEU A 34 -11.13 1.14 1.86
C LEU A 34 -11.87 0.22 0.88
N TYR A 35 -11.80 -1.09 1.11
CA TYR A 35 -12.44 -2.11 0.29
C TYR A 35 -13.96 -1.96 0.27
N GLU A 36 -14.60 -1.91 1.44
CA GLU A 36 -16.05 -1.78 1.54
C GLU A 36 -16.55 -0.43 0.98
N THR A 37 -15.74 0.62 1.11
CA THR A 37 -16.05 1.95 0.56
C THR A 37 -15.97 1.98 -0.96
N VAL A 38 -14.97 1.35 -1.56
CA VAL A 38 -14.70 1.43 -3.01
C VAL A 38 -15.45 0.34 -3.77
N VAL A 39 -15.34 -0.91 -3.33
CA VAL A 39 -15.87 -2.10 -4.03
C VAL A 39 -17.34 -2.35 -3.69
N LYS A 40 -17.84 -1.78 -2.59
CA LYS A 40 -19.24 -1.90 -2.13
C LYS A 40 -19.66 -3.34 -1.79
N THR A 41 -18.69 -4.18 -1.42
CA THR A 41 -18.89 -5.56 -0.96
C THR A 41 -18.26 -5.74 0.42
N PRO A 42 -18.76 -6.66 1.26
CA PRO A 42 -18.17 -6.91 2.59
C PRO A 42 -16.73 -7.41 2.50
N TYR A 43 -15.87 -6.96 3.41
CA TYR A 43 -14.50 -7.46 3.53
C TYR A 43 -14.47 -8.76 4.36
N LEU A 44 -14.06 -9.87 3.75
CA LEU A 44 -14.12 -11.21 4.36
C LEU A 44 -12.75 -11.94 4.35
N ALA A 45 -11.65 -11.20 4.34
CA ALA A 45 -10.32 -11.78 4.29
C ALA A 45 -9.97 -12.54 5.58
N HIS A 46 -9.46 -13.75 5.42
CA HIS A 46 -8.95 -14.58 6.52
C HIS A 46 -7.50 -15.05 6.30
N PHE A 47 -7.04 -14.98 5.05
CA PHE A 47 -5.69 -15.31 4.63
C PHE A 47 -5.02 -14.12 3.93
N THR A 48 -3.69 -14.12 3.92
CA THR A 48 -2.89 -13.08 3.24
C THR A 48 -3.15 -13.00 1.74
N GLN A 49 -3.57 -14.10 1.12
CA GLN A 49 -4.03 -14.10 -0.27
C GLN A 49 -5.30 -13.27 -0.45
N ASP A 50 -6.25 -13.38 0.48
CA ASP A 50 -7.50 -12.63 0.43
C ASP A 50 -7.24 -11.13 0.62
N ASP A 51 -6.31 -10.76 1.52
CA ASP A 51 -5.88 -9.37 1.70
C ASP A 51 -5.26 -8.81 0.41
N ALA A 52 -4.44 -9.60 -0.28
CA ALA A 52 -3.81 -9.21 -1.54
C ALA A 52 -4.85 -9.06 -2.67
N GLU A 53 -5.82 -9.97 -2.74
CA GLU A 53 -6.91 -9.88 -3.71
C GLU A 53 -7.78 -8.64 -3.46
N ALA A 54 -8.15 -8.37 -2.21
CA ALA A 54 -8.94 -7.21 -1.84
C ALA A 54 -8.21 -5.89 -2.19
N LEU A 55 -6.91 -5.82 -1.91
CA LEU A 55 -6.09 -4.67 -2.29
C LEU A 55 -6.07 -4.48 -3.82
N MET A 56 -5.91 -5.56 -4.58
CA MET A 56 -5.94 -5.51 -6.04
C MET A 56 -7.29 -5.02 -6.58
N GLN A 57 -8.40 -5.51 -6.02
CA GLN A 57 -9.74 -5.09 -6.41
C GLN A 57 -9.97 -3.59 -6.15
N VAL A 58 -9.47 -3.04 -5.03
CA VAL A 58 -9.49 -1.59 -4.77
C VAL A 58 -8.71 -0.82 -5.84
N CYS A 59 -7.48 -1.24 -6.13
CA CYS A 59 -6.64 -0.58 -7.14
C CYS A 59 -7.32 -0.59 -8.52
N VAL A 60 -7.92 -1.73 -8.91
CA VAL A 60 -8.63 -1.87 -10.19
C VAL A 60 -9.88 -1.00 -10.25
N ALA A 61 -10.62 -0.85 -9.14
CA ALA A 61 -11.83 -0.03 -9.10
C ALA A 61 -11.58 1.46 -9.34
N TYR A 62 -10.42 1.99 -8.93
CA TYR A 62 -10.00 3.37 -9.28
C TYR A 62 -9.54 3.51 -10.74
N GLY A 63 -9.23 2.40 -11.43
CA GLY A 63 -8.93 2.39 -12.85
C GLY A 63 -7.74 3.26 -13.25
N ARG A 64 -7.91 4.05 -14.33
CA ARG A 64 -6.82 4.82 -14.94
C ARG A 64 -6.22 5.88 -14.03
N GLU A 65 -7.04 6.52 -13.18
CA GLU A 65 -6.56 7.56 -12.28
C GLU A 65 -5.53 7.00 -11.26
N PHE A 66 -5.76 5.77 -10.80
CA PHE A 66 -4.78 5.08 -9.96
C PHE A 66 -3.51 4.73 -10.74
N GLN A 67 -3.64 4.31 -11.99
CA GLN A 67 -2.49 4.02 -12.85
C GLN A 67 -1.62 5.27 -13.07
N ASP A 68 -2.24 6.41 -13.42
CA ASP A 68 -1.52 7.67 -13.60
C ASP A 68 -0.83 8.12 -12.30
N TYR A 69 -1.50 7.91 -11.16
CA TYR A 69 -0.94 8.22 -9.84
C TYR A 69 0.30 7.36 -9.53
N ILE A 70 0.25 6.04 -9.73
CA ILE A 70 1.40 5.17 -9.46
C ILE A 70 2.55 5.45 -10.42
N ASP A 71 2.29 5.75 -11.69
CA ASP A 71 3.35 6.09 -12.64
C ASP A 71 4.09 7.34 -12.19
N TYR A 72 3.35 8.36 -11.72
CA TYR A 72 3.93 9.59 -11.18
C TYR A 72 4.64 9.42 -9.83
N LYS A 73 4.13 8.56 -8.95
CA LYS A 73 4.62 8.37 -7.57
C LYS A 73 5.54 7.16 -7.39
N SER A 74 5.82 6.41 -8.45
CA SER A 74 6.60 5.18 -8.36
C SER A 74 8.00 5.47 -7.83
N ALA A 75 8.44 4.62 -6.91
CA ALA A 75 9.79 4.61 -6.38
C ALA A 75 10.53 3.42 -7.00
N SER A 76 11.80 3.60 -7.33
CA SER A 76 12.66 2.44 -7.60
C SER A 76 12.85 1.65 -6.30
N PHE A 77 12.46 0.38 -6.31
CA PHE A 77 12.86 -0.51 -5.23
C PHE A 77 14.38 -0.70 -5.32
N PRO A 78 15.14 -0.49 -4.24
CA PRO A 78 16.60 -0.59 -4.33
C PRO A 78 17.02 -2.04 -4.58
N SER A 79 17.97 -2.21 -5.50
CA SER A 79 18.54 -3.50 -5.93
C SER A 79 19.43 -4.14 -4.87
#